data_AF-A0A7S0W3G8-F1
#
_entry.id   AF-A0A7S0W3G8-F1
#
_cell.length_a   1.000
_cell.length_b   1.000
_cell.length_c   1.000
_cell.angle_alpha   90.00
_cell.angle_beta   90.00
_cell.angle_gamma   90.00
#
_symmetry.space_group_name_H-M   'P 1'
#
loop_
_entity.id
_entity.type
_entity.pdbx_description
1 polymer ?
#
loop_
_entity_poly.entity_id
_entity_poly.type
_entity_poly.pdbx_seq_one_letter_code
_entity_poly.pdbx_strand_id
1 'polypeptide(L)'
;LITTVVLEYIRDGKTVSELMDLARQFLGKRQVLQGVPGMLSVVQVEGTFPDGTKLVSVHDPIHQDDGMMALALYGSFLPVPDLKVFGGDDPLDFHGEPGSVTVGKGAITINKGRQSTELVVTNKADRPIQVGSHYHFAETNKRLEFDRGLAYGCRLNIAAGTAVRFEPGESKTVTVCMIGGTKAIC
;
A
#
# COMPACT_ATOMS: atom_id res chain seq x y z
N LEU A 1 11.71 0.67 -20.27
CA LEU A 1 12.29 -0.70 -20.21
C LEU A 1 11.32 -1.67 -19.55
N ILE A 2 11.12 -1.63 -18.22
CA ILE A 2 10.30 -2.61 -17.47
C ILE A 2 8.94 -2.87 -18.12
N THR A 3 8.17 -1.81 -18.39
CA THR A 3 6.86 -1.89 -19.07
C THR A 3 6.93 -2.66 -20.40
N THR A 4 7.87 -2.32 -21.27
CA THR A 4 8.01 -2.93 -22.60
C THR A 4 8.37 -4.41 -22.48
N VAL A 5 9.31 -4.76 -21.62
CA VAL A 5 9.75 -6.15 -21.42
C VAL A 5 8.62 -6.98 -20.80
N VAL A 6 7.85 -6.42 -19.87
CA VAL A 6 6.63 -7.07 -19.36
C VAL A 6 5.64 -7.34 -20.49
N LEU A 7 5.40 -6.39 -21.39
CA LEU A 7 4.50 -6.60 -22.55
C LEU A 7 4.99 -7.72 -23.48
N GLU A 8 6.30 -7.87 -23.67
CA GLU A 8 6.86 -9.00 -24.44
C GLU A 8 6.62 -10.34 -23.73
N TYR A 9 6.82 -10.42 -22.42
CA TYR A 9 6.51 -11.65 -21.70
C TYR A 9 5.00 -11.95 -21.62
N ILE A 10 4.15 -10.92 -21.63
CA ILE A 10 2.68 -11.09 -21.79
C ILE A 10 2.38 -11.71 -23.16
N ARG A 11 3.02 -11.20 -24.21
CA ARG A 11 2.88 -11.73 -25.58
C ARG A 11 3.28 -13.21 -25.66
N ASP A 12 4.29 -13.62 -24.92
CA ASP A 12 4.75 -15.01 -24.83
C ASP A 12 3.97 -15.88 -23.82
N GLY A 13 2.88 -15.35 -23.26
CA GLY A 13 1.92 -16.12 -22.48
C GLY A 13 2.27 -16.29 -21.00
N LYS A 14 3.19 -15.48 -20.45
CA LYS A 14 3.41 -15.43 -19.00
C LYS A 14 2.16 -14.94 -18.28
N THR A 15 1.92 -15.49 -17.10
CA THR A 15 0.79 -15.11 -16.24
C THR A 15 1.08 -13.81 -15.48
N VAL A 16 0.02 -13.12 -15.02
CA VAL A 16 0.17 -11.90 -14.19
C VAL A 16 1.05 -12.16 -12.97
N SER A 17 0.83 -13.26 -12.25
CA SER A 17 1.59 -13.60 -11.05
C SER A 17 3.07 -13.83 -11.34
N GLU A 18 3.41 -14.53 -12.43
CA GLU A 18 4.81 -14.71 -12.83
C GLU A 18 5.47 -13.36 -13.14
N LEU A 19 4.76 -12.47 -13.82
CA LEU A 19 5.29 -11.16 -14.22
C LEU A 19 5.52 -10.22 -13.04
N MET A 20 4.69 -10.31 -11.99
CA MET A 20 4.86 -9.51 -10.77
C MET A 20 6.22 -9.78 -10.11
N ASP A 21 6.72 -11.02 -10.16
CA ASP A 21 8.01 -11.40 -9.59
C ASP A 21 9.17 -11.34 -10.59
N LEU A 22 8.92 -11.72 -11.85
CA LEU A 22 9.94 -11.72 -12.90
C LEU A 22 10.43 -10.31 -13.20
N ALA A 23 9.52 -9.33 -13.28
CA ALA A 23 9.86 -7.96 -13.63
C ALA A 23 10.72 -7.25 -12.57
N ARG A 24 10.68 -7.70 -11.31
CA ARG A 24 11.53 -7.20 -10.21
C ARG A 24 13.00 -7.62 -10.35
N GLN A 25 13.28 -8.55 -11.27
CA GLN A 25 14.62 -9.05 -11.54
C GLN A 25 15.26 -8.36 -12.75
N PHE A 26 14.55 -7.48 -13.46
CA PHE A 26 15.09 -6.86 -14.68
C PHE A 26 16.24 -5.90 -14.38
N LEU A 27 16.09 -5.00 -13.42
CA LEU A 27 17.06 -3.95 -13.13
C LEU A 27 17.47 -3.98 -11.66
N GLY A 28 18.77 -3.86 -11.41
CA GLY A 28 19.33 -3.62 -10.09
C GLY A 28 19.72 -2.15 -9.93
N LYS A 29 20.11 -1.77 -8.70
CA LYS A 29 20.54 -0.41 -8.35
C LYS A 29 21.71 0.07 -9.20
N ARG A 30 22.63 -0.83 -9.58
CA ARG A 30 23.80 -0.50 -10.42
C ARG A 30 23.42 -0.16 -11.86
N GLN A 31 22.25 -0.62 -12.34
CA GLN A 31 21.80 -0.38 -13.72
C GLN A 31 20.90 0.86 -13.87
N VAL A 32 20.74 1.66 -12.80
CA VAL A 32 19.94 2.89 -12.82
C VAL A 32 20.69 4.04 -12.18
N LEU A 33 20.23 5.26 -12.43
CA LEU A 33 20.75 6.44 -11.74
C LEU A 33 20.41 6.40 -10.26
N GLN A 34 21.24 7.08 -9.46
CA GLN A 34 20.98 7.31 -8.06
C GLN A 34 19.59 7.94 -7.83
N GLY A 35 18.92 7.56 -6.74
CA GLY A 35 17.60 8.06 -6.35
C GLY A 35 16.43 7.40 -7.08
N VAL A 36 16.66 6.76 -8.25
CA VAL A 36 15.62 6.02 -8.98
C VAL A 36 14.97 4.92 -8.13
N PRO A 37 15.70 4.11 -7.33
CA PRO A 37 15.07 3.09 -6.48
C PRO A 37 14.08 3.68 -5.47
N GLY A 38 14.39 4.85 -4.89
CA GLY A 38 13.50 5.53 -3.93
C GLY A 38 12.30 6.23 -4.57
N MET A 39 12.40 6.59 -5.86
CA MET A 39 11.31 7.24 -6.59
C MET A 39 10.33 6.26 -7.25
N LEU A 40 10.81 5.09 -7.68
CA LEU A 40 10.04 4.13 -8.47
C LEU A 40 9.50 2.99 -7.59
N SER A 41 8.42 3.24 -6.86
CA SER A 41 7.79 2.26 -5.96
C SER A 41 6.91 1.23 -6.68
N VAL A 42 6.29 1.62 -7.79
CA VAL A 42 5.44 0.72 -8.57
C VAL A 42 5.52 1.04 -10.06
N VAL A 43 5.57 0.00 -10.88
CA VAL A 43 5.34 0.08 -12.33
C VAL A 43 4.07 -0.69 -12.65
N GLN A 44 3.11 -0.02 -13.28
CA GLN A 44 1.87 -0.63 -13.70
C GLN A 44 1.81 -0.69 -15.22
N VAL A 45 1.38 -1.82 -15.75
CA VAL A 45 1.23 -2.05 -17.17
C VAL A 45 0.01 -2.91 -17.45
N GLU A 46 -0.78 -2.49 -18.42
CA GLU A 46 -1.93 -3.26 -18.90
C GLU A 46 -1.56 -3.89 -20.25
N GLY A 47 -1.85 -5.17 -20.41
CA GLY A 47 -1.54 -5.91 -21.63
C GLY A 47 -2.57 -6.99 -21.93
N THR A 48 -2.59 -7.46 -23.18
CA THR A 48 -3.53 -8.47 -23.67
C THR A 48 -2.96 -9.86 -23.46
N PHE A 49 -3.47 -10.59 -22.46
CA PHE A 49 -3.14 -12.00 -22.20
C PHE A 49 -4.02 -12.91 -23.08
N PRO A 50 -3.69 -14.21 -23.18
CA PRO A 50 -4.55 -15.19 -23.85
C PRO A 50 -5.99 -15.23 -23.33
N ASP A 51 -6.20 -14.86 -22.06
CA ASP A 51 -7.49 -14.81 -21.38
C ASP A 51 -7.98 -13.35 -21.15
N GLY A 52 -7.58 -12.43 -22.02
CA GLY A 52 -8.04 -11.05 -22.06
C GLY A 52 -7.10 -10.05 -21.42
N THR A 53 -7.51 -8.79 -21.39
CA THR A 53 -6.69 -7.69 -20.88
C THR A 53 -6.58 -7.71 -19.36
N LYS A 54 -5.36 -7.56 -18.82
CA LYS A 54 -5.12 -7.52 -17.37
C LYS A 54 -4.05 -6.49 -17.01
N LEU A 55 -4.15 -5.98 -15.78
CA LEU A 55 -3.17 -5.11 -15.14
C LEU A 55 -2.11 -5.93 -14.40
N VAL A 56 -0.84 -5.68 -14.71
CA VAL A 56 0.31 -6.14 -13.93
C VAL A 56 0.84 -4.97 -13.11
N SER A 57 0.99 -5.17 -11.79
CA SER A 57 1.59 -4.19 -10.88
C SER A 57 2.87 -4.76 -10.29
N VAL A 58 4.00 -4.18 -10.69
CA VAL A 58 5.34 -4.58 -10.23
C VAL A 58 5.73 -3.64 -9.10
N HIS A 59 5.72 -4.15 -7.88
CA HIS A 59 6.11 -3.40 -6.67
C HIS A 59 7.61 -3.49 -6.44
N ASP A 60 8.21 -2.38 -6.02
CA ASP A 60 9.65 -2.25 -5.73
C ASP A 60 10.51 -2.93 -6.80
N PRO A 61 10.39 -2.49 -8.07
CA PRO A 61 11.02 -3.16 -9.22
C PRO A 61 12.55 -3.12 -9.18
N ILE A 62 13.15 -2.23 -8.39
CA ILE A 62 14.60 -2.06 -8.27
C ILE A 62 14.97 -2.23 -6.79
N HIS A 63 15.14 -3.49 -6.38
CA HIS A 63 15.44 -3.83 -4.97
C HIS A 63 16.78 -4.55 -4.77
N GLN A 64 17.35 -5.12 -5.83
CA GLN A 64 18.64 -5.84 -5.81
C GLN A 64 19.76 -4.92 -6.28
N ASP A 65 21.00 -5.24 -5.96
CA ASP A 65 22.14 -4.44 -6.42
C ASP A 65 22.37 -4.62 -7.93
N ASP A 66 22.22 -5.85 -8.42
CA ASP A 66 22.31 -6.19 -9.84
C ASP A 66 21.04 -6.90 -10.33
N GLY A 67 20.56 -6.49 -11.50
CA GLY A 67 19.47 -7.15 -12.22
C GLY A 67 19.98 -8.24 -13.15
N MET A 68 19.07 -9.14 -13.55
CA MET A 68 19.31 -10.16 -14.55
C MET A 68 19.17 -9.55 -15.95
N MET A 69 20.29 -9.08 -16.51
CA MET A 69 20.31 -8.38 -17.80
C MET A 69 19.73 -9.21 -18.96
N ALA A 70 19.86 -10.53 -18.91
CA ALA A 70 19.22 -11.42 -19.89
C ALA A 70 17.69 -11.33 -19.89
N LEU A 71 17.07 -11.14 -18.72
CA LEU A 71 15.62 -10.91 -18.60
C LEU A 71 15.27 -9.48 -19.04
N ALA A 72 16.09 -8.50 -18.64
CA ALA A 72 15.86 -7.08 -18.98
C ALA A 72 15.95 -6.78 -20.48
N LEU A 73 16.71 -7.59 -21.21
CA LEU A 73 16.93 -7.49 -22.65
C LEU A 73 16.13 -8.55 -23.44
N TYR A 74 15.19 -9.24 -22.79
CA TYR A 74 14.34 -10.23 -23.44
C TYR A 74 13.61 -9.64 -24.65
N GLY A 75 13.59 -10.38 -25.76
CA GLY A 75 12.97 -9.95 -27.03
C GLY A 75 13.74 -8.88 -27.81
N SER A 76 14.81 -8.29 -27.25
CA SER A 76 15.53 -7.17 -27.88
C SER A 76 16.58 -7.59 -28.92
N PHE A 77 17.03 -8.86 -28.89
CA PHE A 77 18.18 -9.37 -29.65
C PHE A 77 19.52 -8.64 -29.38
N LEU A 78 19.58 -7.82 -28.34
CA LEU A 78 20.82 -7.15 -27.93
C LEU A 78 21.72 -8.12 -27.15
N PRO A 79 23.06 -8.00 -27.28
CA PRO A 79 23.98 -8.78 -26.46
C PRO A 79 23.84 -8.39 -24.99
N VAL A 80 23.87 -9.39 -24.11
CA VAL A 80 23.84 -9.17 -22.66
C VAL A 80 25.19 -8.59 -22.23
N PRO A 81 25.24 -7.38 -21.66
CA PRO A 81 26.50 -6.77 -21.23
C PRO A 81 27.05 -7.47 -19.97
N ASP A 82 28.37 -7.46 -19.81
CA ASP A 82 29.03 -7.81 -18.55
C ASP A 82 28.67 -6.76 -17.49
N LEU A 83 28.32 -7.19 -16.26
CA LEU A 83 27.91 -6.27 -15.19
C LEU A 83 28.98 -5.25 -14.79
N LYS A 84 30.25 -5.48 -15.14
CA LYS A 84 31.35 -4.53 -14.90
C LYS A 84 31.18 -3.21 -15.66
N VAL A 85 30.40 -3.18 -16.75
CA VAL A 85 30.18 -1.94 -17.52
C VAL A 85 29.41 -0.87 -16.74
N PHE A 86 28.66 -1.28 -15.71
CA PHE A 86 27.82 -0.39 -14.92
C PHE A 86 28.57 0.29 -13.75
N GLY A 87 29.88 0.08 -13.60
CA GLY A 87 30.67 0.64 -12.50
C GLY A 87 30.28 0.09 -11.11
N GLY A 88 31.04 0.40 -10.06
CA GLY A 88 30.73 -0.16 -8.72
C GLY A 88 31.62 0.21 -7.53
N ASP A 89 32.68 1.02 -7.68
CA ASP A 89 33.59 1.29 -6.54
C ASP A 89 33.34 2.63 -5.83
N ASP A 90 32.53 3.53 -6.41
CA ASP A 90 32.11 4.71 -5.66
C ASP A 90 31.00 4.31 -4.69
N PRO A 91 31.19 4.49 -3.37
CA PRO A 91 30.11 4.29 -2.43
C PRO A 91 28.94 5.15 -2.90
N LEU A 92 27.76 4.54 -3.02
CA LEU A 92 26.52 5.26 -3.31
C LEU A 92 26.35 6.32 -2.21
N ASP A 93 26.81 7.54 -2.48
CA ASP A 93 26.79 8.62 -1.50
C ASP A 93 25.35 9.14 -1.45
N PHE A 94 24.51 8.48 -0.64
CA PHE A 94 23.09 8.75 -0.51
C PHE A 94 22.85 10.16 0.08
N HIS A 95 22.99 11.20 -0.73
CA HIS A 95 22.62 12.56 -0.39
C HIS A 95 21.10 12.75 -0.49
N GLY A 96 20.36 12.08 0.41
CA GLY A 96 18.91 12.26 0.59
C GLY A 96 18.06 11.76 -0.58
N GLU A 97 16.99 11.04 -0.27
CA GLU A 97 16.01 10.66 -1.29
C GLU A 97 15.24 11.91 -1.75
N PRO A 98 15.02 12.11 -3.06
CA PRO A 98 14.17 13.19 -3.55
C PRO A 98 12.80 13.16 -2.88
N GLY A 99 12.40 14.30 -2.30
CA GLY A 99 11.13 14.41 -1.58
C GLY A 99 11.15 13.85 -0.16
N SER A 100 12.32 13.50 0.38
CA SER A 100 12.45 13.08 1.78
C SER A 100 11.95 14.15 2.75
N VAL A 101 11.24 13.70 3.78
CA VAL A 101 10.65 14.56 4.83
C VAL A 101 11.41 14.35 6.12
N THR A 102 11.93 15.44 6.71
CA THR A 102 12.48 15.42 8.05
C THR A 102 11.36 15.64 9.05
N VAL A 103 11.04 14.61 9.85
CA VAL A 103 10.00 14.69 10.89
C VAL A 103 10.60 15.10 12.23
N GLY A 104 9.86 15.90 13.00
CA GLY A 104 10.19 16.17 14.39
C GLY A 104 10.08 14.90 15.26
N LYS A 105 10.81 14.86 16.37
CA LYS A 105 10.72 13.75 17.33
C LYS A 105 9.43 13.85 18.14
N GLY A 106 8.82 12.71 18.45
CA GLY A 106 7.65 12.60 19.34
C GLY A 106 6.41 12.04 18.65
N ALA A 107 5.34 11.87 19.42
CA ALA A 107 4.04 11.40 18.95
C ALA A 107 3.03 12.55 18.93
N ILE A 108 2.11 12.54 17.95
CA ILE A 108 1.01 13.51 17.87
C ILE A 108 -0.21 12.94 18.58
N THR A 109 -0.68 13.63 19.63
CA THR A 109 -1.96 13.29 20.27
C THR A 109 -3.12 13.77 19.40
N ILE A 110 -3.85 12.83 18.81
CA ILE A 110 -5.06 13.12 18.03
C ILE A 110 -6.28 13.35 18.95
N ASN A 111 -7.26 14.10 18.46
CA ASN A 111 -8.55 14.31 19.13
C ASN A 111 -8.44 14.84 20.57
N LYS A 112 -7.37 15.58 20.88
CA LYS A 112 -7.08 16.12 22.21
C LYS A 112 -8.27 16.92 22.77
N GLY A 113 -8.59 16.67 24.05
CA GLY A 113 -9.65 17.38 24.76
C GLY A 113 -11.07 16.93 24.43
N ARG A 114 -11.25 15.92 23.57
CA ARG A 114 -12.57 15.32 23.34
C ARG A 114 -12.89 14.31 24.43
N GLN A 115 -14.13 14.33 24.91
CA GLN A 115 -14.66 13.28 25.75
C GLN A 115 -14.65 11.96 24.97
N SER A 116 -14.08 10.92 25.57
CA SER A 116 -13.96 9.59 24.99
C SER A 116 -14.43 8.51 25.96
N THR A 117 -14.96 7.43 25.40
CA THR A 117 -15.46 6.26 26.12
C THR A 117 -15.02 5.00 25.40
N GLU A 118 -14.76 3.92 26.14
CA GLU A 118 -14.49 2.60 25.57
C GLU A 118 -15.78 1.80 25.44
N LEU A 119 -15.92 1.11 24.31
CA LEU A 119 -17.05 0.23 24.03
C LEU A 119 -16.53 -1.14 23.59
N VAL A 120 -17.09 -2.20 24.18
CA VAL A 120 -16.90 -3.56 23.67
C VAL A 120 -17.90 -3.79 22.55
N VAL A 121 -17.41 -4.09 21.36
CA VAL A 121 -18.21 -4.22 20.13
C VAL A 121 -18.06 -5.62 19.58
N THR A 122 -19.18 -6.31 19.39
CA THR A 122 -19.22 -7.70 18.90
C THR A 122 -19.91 -7.76 17.54
N ASN A 123 -19.27 -8.37 16.54
CA ASN A 123 -19.90 -8.60 15.24
C ASN A 123 -20.72 -9.90 15.24
N LYS A 124 -22.05 -9.78 15.15
CA LYS A 124 -22.99 -10.92 15.06
C LYS A 124 -23.40 -11.25 13.62
N ALA A 125 -22.76 -10.65 12.61
CA ALA A 125 -22.98 -10.98 11.21
C ALA A 125 -22.13 -12.19 10.77
N ASP A 126 -22.49 -12.74 9.62
CA ASP A 126 -21.75 -13.75 8.86
C ASP A 126 -20.68 -13.15 7.94
N ARG A 127 -20.58 -11.81 7.91
CA ARG A 127 -19.69 -11.05 7.03
C ARG A 127 -18.88 -10.03 7.83
N PRO A 128 -17.67 -9.70 7.36
CA PRO A 128 -16.85 -8.67 7.99
C PRO A 128 -17.51 -7.30 7.90
N ILE A 129 -17.34 -6.50 8.94
CA ILE A 129 -17.84 -5.13 9.02
C ILE A 129 -16.66 -4.21 9.31
N GLN A 130 -16.52 -3.12 8.54
CA GLN A 130 -15.47 -2.13 8.72
C GLN A 130 -16.10 -0.76 8.92
N VAL A 131 -15.68 -0.06 9.98
CA VAL A 131 -16.22 1.25 10.36
C VAL A 131 -15.11 2.30 10.31
N GLY A 132 -15.34 3.36 9.53
CA GLY A 132 -14.39 4.45 9.37
C GLY A 132 -14.32 5.41 10.55
N SER A 133 -13.20 6.13 10.66
CA SER A 133 -12.89 7.09 11.74
C SER A 133 -13.96 8.16 12.02
N HIS A 134 -14.71 8.60 11.01
CA HIS A 134 -15.66 9.71 11.09
C HIS A 134 -17.14 9.30 10.92
N TYR A 135 -17.41 8.00 10.85
CA TYR A 135 -18.78 7.52 10.81
C TYR A 135 -19.43 7.67 12.18
N HIS A 136 -20.71 8.08 12.23
CA HIS A 136 -21.46 8.18 13.48
C HIS A 136 -21.64 6.77 14.08
N PHE A 137 -20.98 6.50 15.21
CA PHE A 137 -20.77 5.13 15.67
C PHE A 137 -22.10 4.44 16.02
N ALA A 138 -23.06 5.16 16.59
CA ALA A 138 -24.39 4.65 16.89
C ALA A 138 -25.19 4.21 15.65
N GLU A 139 -24.86 4.68 14.45
CA GLU A 139 -25.54 4.31 13.19
C GLU A 139 -24.87 3.16 12.44
N THR A 140 -23.78 2.61 12.98
CA THR A 140 -23.07 1.51 12.32
C THR A 140 -23.98 0.30 12.14
N ASN A 141 -23.60 -0.62 11.26
CA ASN A 141 -24.39 -1.81 10.93
C ASN A 141 -25.05 -2.44 12.18
N LYS A 142 -26.37 -2.68 12.10
CA LYS A 142 -27.21 -3.20 13.20
C LYS A 142 -26.75 -4.55 13.75
N ARG A 143 -25.93 -5.30 13.00
CA ARG A 143 -25.32 -6.57 13.43
C ARG A 143 -24.10 -6.40 14.34
N LEU A 144 -23.59 -5.17 14.52
CA LEU A 144 -22.64 -4.86 15.58
C LEU A 144 -23.40 -4.65 16.89
N GLU A 145 -23.13 -5.48 17.87
CA GLU A 145 -23.71 -5.43 19.20
C GLU A 145 -22.78 -4.67 20.15
N PHE A 146 -23.29 -3.58 20.71
CA PHE A 146 -22.66 -2.72 21.72
C PHE A 146 -23.70 -1.73 22.27
N ASP A 147 -23.33 -0.96 23.29
CA ASP A 147 -24.19 0.09 23.83
C ASP A 147 -24.32 1.28 22.87
N ARG A 148 -25.43 1.34 22.14
CA ARG A 148 -25.74 2.41 21.17
C ARG A 148 -26.00 3.76 21.85
N GLY A 149 -26.46 3.76 23.10
CA GLY A 149 -26.71 4.98 23.86
C GLY A 149 -25.40 5.69 24.21
N LEU A 150 -24.41 4.93 24.69
CA LEU A 150 -23.06 5.44 24.95
C LEU A 150 -22.32 5.88 23.67
N ALA A 151 -22.70 5.31 22.51
CA ALA A 151 -22.13 5.65 21.21
C ALA A 151 -22.81 6.84 20.50
N TYR A 152 -23.91 7.38 21.04
CA TYR A 152 -24.66 8.45 20.38
C TYR A 152 -23.87 9.76 20.38
N GLY A 153 -23.76 10.39 19.22
CA GLY A 153 -22.93 11.58 19.03
C GLY A 153 -21.42 11.29 19.08
N CYS A 154 -21.00 10.02 19.00
CA CYS A 154 -19.60 9.61 19.02
C CYS A 154 -19.13 9.07 17.66
N ARG A 155 -17.82 9.10 17.44
CA ARG A 155 -17.10 8.46 16.32
C ARG A 155 -15.85 7.77 16.83
N LEU A 156 -15.24 6.88 16.05
CA LEU A 156 -13.99 6.20 16.47
C LEU A 156 -12.87 7.19 16.76
N ASN A 157 -12.19 7.00 17.89
CA ASN A 157 -11.02 7.79 18.29
C ASN A 157 -9.73 7.22 17.69
N ILE A 158 -9.68 7.21 16.36
CA ILE A 158 -8.55 6.70 15.57
C ILE A 158 -8.07 7.79 14.59
N ALA A 159 -6.94 7.55 13.93
CA ALA A 159 -6.41 8.45 12.91
C ALA A 159 -7.46 8.72 11.81
N ALA A 160 -7.53 9.96 11.32
CA ALA A 160 -8.47 10.31 10.26
C ALA A 160 -8.17 9.49 8.99
N GLY A 161 -9.23 9.05 8.30
CA GLY A 161 -9.12 8.21 7.10
C GLY A 161 -8.91 6.72 7.36
N THR A 162 -8.60 6.30 8.60
CA THR A 162 -8.50 4.87 8.94
C THR A 162 -9.84 4.28 9.40
N ALA A 163 -9.87 2.97 9.63
CA ALA A 163 -11.06 2.24 10.05
C ALA A 163 -10.71 1.10 11.01
N VAL A 164 -11.71 0.66 11.78
CA VAL A 164 -11.63 -0.59 12.56
C VAL A 164 -12.45 -1.66 11.84
N ARG A 165 -11.84 -2.83 11.66
CA ARG A 165 -12.46 -4.00 11.05
C ARG A 165 -12.82 -5.03 12.11
N PHE A 166 -14.03 -5.57 11.99
CA PHE A 166 -14.60 -6.62 12.83
C PHE A 166 -14.91 -7.84 11.96
N GLU A 167 -14.20 -8.94 12.20
CA GLU A 167 -14.49 -10.22 11.54
C GLU A 167 -15.79 -10.85 12.08
N PRO A 168 -16.43 -11.79 11.37
CA PRO A 168 -17.61 -12.51 11.87
C PRO A 168 -17.36 -13.14 13.25
N GLY A 169 -18.22 -12.83 14.23
CA GLY A 169 -18.11 -13.34 15.61
C GLY A 169 -17.08 -12.63 16.50
N GLU A 170 -16.26 -11.72 15.94
CA GLU A 170 -15.20 -11.05 16.68
C GLU A 170 -15.76 -10.04 17.69
N SER A 171 -15.16 -9.98 18.88
CA SER A 171 -15.40 -8.94 19.88
C SER A 171 -14.14 -8.13 20.11
N LYS A 172 -14.24 -6.80 20.03
CA LYS A 172 -13.13 -5.86 20.17
C LYS A 172 -13.54 -4.67 21.03
N THR A 173 -12.65 -4.24 21.93
CA THR A 173 -12.78 -2.97 22.62
C THR A 173 -12.29 -1.84 21.71
N VAL A 174 -13.12 -0.83 21.50
CA VAL A 174 -12.79 0.37 20.73
C VAL A 174 -13.01 1.62 21.56
N THR A 175 -12.17 2.63 21.37
CA THR A 175 -12.39 3.95 21.95
C THR A 175 -13.16 4.82 20.96
N VAL A 176 -14.25 5.43 21.42
CA VAL A 176 -15.02 6.42 20.67
C VAL A 176 -14.85 7.80 21.32
N CYS A 177 -14.94 8.87 20.54
CA CYS A 177 -14.90 10.25 21.01
C CYS A 177 -16.05 11.07 20.41
N MET A 178 -16.49 12.11 21.14
CA MET A 178 -17.57 13.00 20.69
C MET A 178 -17.28 13.66 19.34
N ILE A 179 -18.31 13.77 18.49
CA ILE A 179 -18.25 14.57 17.26
C ILE A 179 -18.01 16.05 17.57
N GLY A 180 -17.35 16.75 16.64
CA GLY A 180 -17.00 18.16 16.78
C GLY A 180 -17.99 19.07 16.05
N GLY A 181 -17.66 20.36 15.94
CA GLY A 181 -18.50 21.33 15.23
C GLY A 181 -19.86 21.56 15.91
N THR A 182 -20.92 21.70 15.13
CA THR A 182 -22.30 21.91 15.61
C THR A 182 -22.91 20.68 16.29
N LYS A 183 -22.21 19.53 16.26
CA LYS A 183 -22.70 18.25 16.77
C LYS A 183 -24.04 17.82 16.13
N ALA A 184 -24.27 18.22 14.90
CA ALA A 184 -25.36 17.72 14.10
C ALA A 184 -25.01 16.33 13.55
N ILE A 185 -25.96 15.40 13.68
CA ILE A 185 -25.93 14.09 13.04
C ILE A 185 -26.80 14.22 11.80
N CYS A 186 -26.26 13.91 10.63
CA CYS A 186 -26.89 14.09 9.32
C CYS A 186 -27.02 12.76 8.58
#